data_AF-A0A6M0CES4-F1
#
_entry.id   AF-A0A6M0CES4-F1
#
_cell.length_a   1.000
_cell.length_b   1.000
_cell.length_c   1.000
_cell.angle_alpha   90.00
_cell.angle_beta   90.00
_cell.angle_gamma   90.00
#
_symmetry.space_group_name_H-M   'P 1'
#
loop_
_entity.id
_entity.type
_entity.pdbx_description
1 polymer ?
#
loop_
_entity_poly.entity_id
_entity_poly.type
_entity_poly.pdbx_seq_one_letter_code
_entity_poly.pdbx_strand_id
1 'polypeptide(L)'
;LHTRKAKEALFCFFEGKDNAYYVPRIKQFTDNYQPIKCGGREKVLEVYHLIKEQAEYDKYKKAFFIDRDFNPPLPTHNPPIFETPCYSIENLYVSVDVFKEILKNEFSLSEVSDRNYEICLTLFMERQKEFHSAVTLLNSWYACLIDLRNSEGRQTGVNLDDKLPKDFITFTLESVASNYDLAKIKHTFPKAPEVTEKVLTQKLICFSNCECHKEFRGKYEMQFLLVFIKLLLQDADKTQNYLNKKIKFSFGEKISNQQAINIFSGYAETPESLKEYLKQATESSYNRGNASSTNNLLLEIKYLKL
;
A
#
# COMPACT_ATOMS: atom_id res chain seq x y z
N LEU A 1 19.77 -7.75 -25.27
CA LEU A 1 19.71 -6.35 -24.79
C LEU A 1 21.11 -5.72 -24.82
N HIS A 2 21.70 -5.55 -26.01
CA HIS A 2 23.07 -5.00 -26.17
C HIS A 2 23.11 -3.49 -26.46
N THR A 3 21.96 -2.82 -26.42
CA THR A 3 21.87 -1.39 -26.72
C THR A 3 22.31 -0.57 -25.51
N ARG A 4 23.11 0.49 -25.75
CA ARG A 4 23.55 1.49 -24.76
C ARG A 4 22.42 1.96 -23.82
N LYS A 5 21.18 2.07 -24.34
CA LYS A 5 19.95 2.34 -23.58
C LYS A 5 19.72 1.44 -22.35
N ALA A 6 20.04 0.15 -22.42
CA ALA A 6 19.77 -0.78 -21.32
C ALA A 6 20.77 -0.64 -20.15
N LYS A 7 21.99 -0.13 -20.41
CA LYS A 7 23.00 0.10 -19.37
C LYS A 7 22.72 1.37 -18.55
N GLU A 8 21.98 2.31 -19.13
CA GLU A 8 21.59 3.57 -18.48
C GLU A 8 20.19 3.49 -17.85
N ALA A 9 19.50 2.35 -17.98
CA ALA A 9 18.16 2.16 -17.46
C ALA A 9 18.17 1.93 -15.94
N LEU A 10 17.15 2.45 -15.25
CA LEU A 10 16.87 2.14 -13.85
C LEU A 10 16.06 0.85 -13.77
N PHE A 11 16.62 -0.21 -13.19
CA PHE A 11 15.92 -1.46 -12.92
C PHE A 11 15.17 -1.34 -11.59
N CYS A 12 13.83 -1.40 -11.64
CA CYS A 12 12.96 -1.18 -10.49
C CYS A 12 12.32 -2.50 -10.05
N PHE A 13 12.64 -2.97 -8.85
CA PHE A 13 12.16 -4.22 -8.28
C PHE A 13 11.00 -3.94 -7.31
N PHE A 14 9.81 -4.41 -7.68
CA PHE A 14 8.57 -4.21 -6.90
C PHE A 14 8.05 -5.52 -6.35
N GLU A 15 7.34 -5.46 -5.22
CA GLU A 15 6.64 -6.61 -4.66
C GLU A 15 5.56 -7.13 -5.62
N GLY A 16 4.69 -6.25 -6.08
CA GLY A 16 3.43 -6.61 -6.72
C GLY A 16 3.17 -5.87 -8.04
N LYS A 17 1.90 -5.48 -8.23
CA LYS A 17 1.43 -4.73 -9.40
C LYS A 17 1.36 -3.24 -9.06
N ASP A 18 2.45 -2.72 -8.52
CA ASP A 18 2.52 -1.40 -7.88
C ASP A 18 2.91 -0.30 -8.87
N ASN A 19 3.07 -0.68 -10.15
CA ASN A 19 3.46 0.20 -11.25
C ASN A 19 2.57 1.45 -11.32
N ALA A 20 1.27 1.33 -11.09
CA ALA A 20 0.37 2.47 -11.17
C ALA A 20 0.66 3.54 -10.11
N TYR A 21 1.19 3.16 -8.94
CA TYR A 21 1.67 4.12 -7.95
C TYR A 21 3.06 4.64 -8.32
N TYR A 22 4.03 3.75 -8.57
CA TYR A 22 5.44 4.14 -8.71
C TYR A 22 5.80 4.75 -10.06
N VAL A 23 5.23 4.29 -11.19
CA VAL A 23 5.65 4.73 -12.53
C VAL A 23 5.48 6.23 -12.76
N PRO A 24 4.35 6.87 -12.43
CA PRO A 24 4.21 8.32 -12.59
C PRO A 24 5.26 9.11 -11.79
N ARG A 25 5.69 8.57 -10.63
CA ARG A 25 6.69 9.18 -9.74
C ARG A 25 8.11 8.96 -10.27
N ILE A 26 8.43 7.76 -10.77
CA ILE A 26 9.72 7.45 -11.41
C ILE A 26 9.94 8.30 -12.66
N LYS A 27 8.89 8.51 -13.47
CA LYS A 27 8.96 9.32 -14.70
C LYS A 27 9.28 10.80 -14.44
N GLN A 28 9.18 11.28 -13.21
CA GLN A 28 9.66 12.62 -12.85
C GLN A 28 11.20 12.70 -12.85
N PHE A 29 11.89 11.57 -12.76
CA PHE A 29 13.36 11.49 -12.68
C PHE A 29 14.00 10.79 -13.88
N THR A 30 13.33 9.80 -14.48
CA THR A 30 13.84 9.10 -15.67
C THR A 30 12.73 8.45 -16.50
N ASP A 31 12.82 8.59 -17.82
CA ASP A 31 12.00 7.82 -18.78
C ASP A 31 12.58 6.45 -19.10
N ASN A 32 13.86 6.22 -18.74
CA ASN A 32 14.55 4.97 -19.01
C ASN A 32 14.56 4.09 -17.76
N TYR A 33 13.47 3.36 -17.54
CA TYR A 33 13.31 2.41 -16.43
C TYR A 33 12.81 1.05 -16.91
N GLN A 34 13.06 0.00 -16.13
CA GLN A 34 12.64 -1.37 -16.39
C GLN A 34 11.96 -1.93 -15.12
N PRO A 35 10.62 -2.05 -15.10
CA PRO A 35 9.91 -2.60 -13.95
C PRO A 35 10.07 -4.13 -13.90
N ILE A 36 10.37 -4.65 -12.71
CA ILE A 36 10.53 -6.07 -12.41
C ILE A 36 9.59 -6.39 -11.25
N LYS A 37 8.68 -7.34 -11.46
CA LYS A 37 7.79 -7.85 -10.41
C LYS A 37 8.45 -9.06 -9.75
N CYS A 38 8.64 -9.00 -8.44
CA CYS A 38 9.30 -10.07 -7.66
C CYS A 38 8.33 -11.06 -7.01
N GLY A 39 7.06 -10.69 -6.78
CA GLY A 39 6.08 -11.60 -6.16
C GLY A 39 6.05 -11.53 -4.62
N GLY A 40 6.28 -10.35 -4.05
CA GLY A 40 6.18 -10.06 -2.61
C GLY A 40 7.49 -9.58 -1.98
N ARG A 41 7.40 -8.99 -0.78
CA ARG A 41 8.50 -8.44 0.02
C ARG A 41 9.70 -9.37 0.10
N GLU A 42 9.50 -10.61 0.53
CA GLU A 42 10.59 -11.59 0.71
C GLU A 42 11.35 -11.85 -0.60
N LYS A 43 10.65 -11.88 -1.74
CA LYS A 43 11.30 -12.07 -3.04
C LYS A 43 12.09 -10.85 -3.50
N VAL A 44 11.65 -9.65 -3.16
CA VAL A 44 12.45 -8.43 -3.38
C VAL A 44 13.74 -8.49 -2.57
N LEU A 45 13.66 -8.89 -1.30
CA LEU A 45 14.82 -9.03 -0.41
C LEU A 45 15.77 -10.15 -0.83
N GLU A 46 15.25 -11.31 -1.26
CA GLU A 46 16.06 -12.39 -1.83
C GLU A 46 16.85 -11.92 -3.05
N VAL A 47 16.19 -11.23 -4.00
CA VAL A 47 16.85 -10.67 -5.19
C VAL A 47 17.89 -9.63 -4.77
N TYR A 48 17.56 -8.75 -3.83
CA TYR A 48 18.48 -7.77 -3.29
C TYR A 48 19.77 -8.42 -2.76
N HIS A 49 19.64 -9.44 -1.89
CA HIS A 49 20.78 -10.15 -1.32
C HIS A 49 21.61 -10.89 -2.37
N LEU A 50 20.98 -11.42 -3.40
CA LEU A 50 21.67 -12.09 -4.49
C LEU A 50 22.57 -11.13 -5.29
N ILE A 51 22.09 -9.90 -5.55
CA ILE A 51 22.74 -9.00 -6.52
C ILE A 51 23.56 -7.87 -5.90
N LYS A 52 23.46 -7.61 -4.59
CA LYS A 52 24.15 -6.49 -3.93
C LYS A 52 25.68 -6.61 -3.89
N GLU A 53 26.22 -7.83 -3.90
CA GLU A 53 27.67 -8.11 -3.76
C GLU A 53 28.32 -8.59 -5.06
N GLN A 54 27.55 -8.69 -6.15
CA GLN A 54 28.04 -9.19 -7.42
C GLN A 54 28.49 -8.03 -8.32
N ALA A 55 29.80 -7.90 -8.50
CA ALA A 55 30.43 -6.84 -9.28
C ALA A 55 29.89 -6.73 -10.72
N GLU A 56 29.40 -7.83 -11.30
CA GLU A 56 28.81 -7.83 -12.64
C GLU A 56 27.53 -6.99 -12.76
N TYR A 57 26.83 -6.76 -11.64
CA TYR A 57 25.60 -5.98 -11.57
C TYR A 57 25.80 -4.54 -11.12
N ASP A 58 27.02 -4.16 -10.71
CA ASP A 58 27.34 -2.80 -10.29
C ASP A 58 27.14 -1.79 -11.42
N LYS A 59 27.35 -2.21 -12.67
CA LYS A 59 27.14 -1.36 -13.85
C LYS A 59 25.69 -0.93 -14.11
N TYR A 60 24.71 -1.43 -13.35
CA TYR A 60 23.29 -1.12 -13.53
C TYR A 60 22.74 -0.25 -12.40
N LYS A 61 21.90 0.73 -12.75
CA LYS A 61 21.11 1.46 -11.75
C LYS A 61 19.99 0.55 -11.25
N LYS A 62 19.85 0.45 -9.93
CA LYS A 62 18.94 -0.49 -9.26
C LYS A 62 18.11 0.28 -8.24
N ALA A 63 16.81 0.02 -8.19
CA ALA A 63 15.91 0.54 -7.17
C ALA A 63 14.99 -0.58 -6.67
N PHE A 64 14.89 -0.74 -5.36
CA PHE A 64 14.12 -1.78 -4.69
C PHE A 64 13.05 -1.13 -3.84
N PHE A 65 11.83 -1.63 -3.93
CA PHE A 65 10.67 -1.07 -3.26
C PHE A 65 9.96 -2.17 -2.48
N ILE A 66 9.71 -1.90 -1.19
CA ILE A 66 8.97 -2.79 -0.30
C ILE A 66 7.95 -1.99 0.54
N ASP A 67 6.84 -2.64 0.89
CA ASP A 67 5.87 -2.16 1.86
C ASP A 67 6.33 -2.52 3.27
N ARG A 68 6.23 -1.60 4.24
CA ARG A 68 6.63 -1.84 5.64
C ARG A 68 5.87 -3.01 6.27
N ASP A 69 4.60 -3.19 5.89
CA ASP A 69 3.62 -4.01 6.61
C ASP A 69 3.63 -3.69 8.13
N PHE A 70 3.52 -4.72 8.97
CA PHE A 70 3.73 -4.64 10.41
C PHE A 70 5.18 -4.95 10.82
N ASN A 71 6.14 -4.89 9.90
CA ASN A 71 7.54 -5.14 10.24
C ASN A 71 8.18 -3.89 10.90
N PRO A 72 9.18 -4.08 11.78
CA PRO A 72 10.01 -2.97 12.21
C PRO A 72 10.75 -2.35 11.01
N PRO A 73 11.11 -1.05 11.08
CA PRO A 73 11.84 -0.38 10.01
C PRO A 73 13.12 -1.12 9.67
N LEU A 74 13.42 -1.23 8.37
CA LEU A 74 14.69 -1.80 7.94
C LEU A 74 15.89 -0.93 8.37
N PRO A 75 17.03 -1.53 8.73
CA PRO A 75 18.28 -0.79 8.87
C PRO A 75 18.71 -0.18 7.54
N THR A 76 19.67 0.73 7.55
CA THR A 76 20.23 1.32 6.31
C THR A 76 20.89 0.24 5.45
N HIS A 77 20.60 0.25 4.15
CA HIS A 77 21.10 -0.69 3.16
C HIS A 77 21.95 0.01 2.08
N ASN A 78 22.92 -0.70 1.50
CA ASN A 78 23.66 -0.27 0.33
C ASN A 78 23.76 -1.44 -0.68
N PRO A 79 23.15 -1.35 -1.88
CA PRO A 79 22.37 -0.22 -2.39
C PRO A 79 21.10 0.06 -1.55
N PRO A 80 20.54 1.28 -1.59
CA PRO A 80 19.40 1.62 -0.75
C PRO A 80 18.12 0.89 -1.21
N ILE A 81 17.30 0.48 -0.24
CA ILE A 81 15.96 -0.07 -0.44
C ILE A 81 14.96 1.00 0.03
N PHE A 82 13.97 1.30 -0.80
CA PHE A 82 12.83 2.11 -0.38
C PHE A 82 11.84 1.23 0.36
N GLU A 83 11.60 1.55 1.64
CA GLU A 83 10.50 1.03 2.42
C GLU A 83 9.43 2.11 2.56
N THR A 84 8.15 1.76 2.38
CA THR A 84 7.07 2.73 2.56
C THR A 84 7.12 3.38 3.94
N PRO A 85 6.84 4.69 4.05
CA PRO A 85 6.82 5.37 5.35
C PRO A 85 5.61 4.99 6.22
N CYS A 86 4.65 4.30 5.62
CA CYS A 86 3.41 3.75 6.17
C CYS A 86 3.37 2.24 5.91
N TYR A 87 2.29 1.57 6.31
CA TYR A 87 2.10 0.12 6.16
C TYR A 87 2.33 -0.36 4.70
N SER A 88 1.68 0.26 3.72
CA SER A 88 1.80 -0.10 2.30
C SER A 88 1.47 1.07 1.39
N ILE A 89 1.59 0.90 0.07
CA ILE A 89 1.17 1.92 -0.90
C ILE A 89 -0.31 2.27 -0.82
N GLU A 90 -1.21 1.34 -0.45
CA GLU A 90 -2.65 1.62 -0.35
C GLU A 90 -2.96 2.69 0.69
N ASN A 91 -2.15 2.78 1.75
CA ASN A 91 -2.29 3.80 2.79
C ASN A 91 -2.10 5.23 2.27
N LEU A 92 -1.39 5.39 1.14
CA LEU A 92 -1.13 6.69 0.50
C LEU A 92 -2.31 7.22 -0.32
N TYR A 93 -3.44 6.48 -0.36
CA TYR A 93 -4.65 6.84 -1.09
C TYR A 93 -5.83 7.24 -0.19
N VAL A 94 -5.67 7.17 1.13
CA VAL A 94 -6.81 7.18 2.07
C VAL A 94 -6.78 8.34 3.06
N SER A 95 -5.87 9.29 2.89
CA SER A 95 -5.87 10.49 3.72
C SER A 95 -7.03 11.41 3.36
N VAL A 96 -7.35 12.30 4.30
CA VAL A 96 -8.38 13.32 4.11
C VAL A 96 -8.05 14.20 2.89
N ASP A 97 -6.78 14.53 2.66
CA ASP A 97 -6.38 15.36 1.52
C ASP A 97 -6.52 14.63 0.19
N VAL A 98 -6.22 13.33 0.13
CA VAL A 98 -6.52 12.52 -1.07
C VAL A 98 -8.04 12.49 -1.32
N PHE A 99 -8.85 12.34 -0.28
CA PHE A 99 -10.29 12.34 -0.43
C PHE A 99 -10.84 13.68 -0.95
N LYS A 100 -10.29 14.83 -0.49
CA LYS A 100 -10.65 16.15 -1.05
C LYS A 100 -10.38 16.23 -2.55
N GLU A 101 -9.24 15.70 -3.02
CA GLU A 101 -8.93 15.65 -4.45
C GLU A 101 -9.92 14.76 -5.23
N ILE A 102 -10.37 13.64 -4.66
CA ILE A 102 -11.43 12.82 -5.25
C ILE A 102 -12.74 13.61 -5.35
N LEU A 103 -13.15 14.32 -4.28
CA LEU A 103 -14.37 15.13 -4.31
C LEU A 103 -14.33 16.21 -5.41
N LYS A 104 -13.19 16.87 -5.58
CA LYS A 104 -13.00 17.93 -6.58
C LYS A 104 -12.97 17.37 -8.00
N ASN A 105 -12.09 16.40 -8.24
CA ASN A 105 -11.74 15.99 -9.60
C ASN A 105 -12.61 14.85 -10.13
N GLU A 106 -13.09 13.96 -9.26
CA GLU A 106 -13.92 12.82 -9.67
C GLU A 106 -15.41 13.06 -9.46
N PHE A 107 -15.79 13.76 -8.38
CA PHE A 107 -17.21 14.04 -8.10
C PHE A 107 -17.66 15.43 -8.56
N SER A 108 -16.74 16.29 -9.00
CA SER A 108 -17.03 17.67 -9.40
C SER A 108 -17.79 18.45 -8.30
N LEU A 109 -17.39 18.25 -7.04
CA LEU A 109 -17.89 19.03 -5.90
C LEU A 109 -16.94 20.20 -5.63
N SER A 110 -17.49 21.42 -5.69
CA SER A 110 -16.74 22.64 -5.39
C SER A 110 -16.68 22.86 -3.88
N GLU A 111 -15.46 23.00 -3.35
CA GLU A 111 -15.21 23.33 -1.94
C GLU A 111 -15.86 24.66 -1.51
N VAL A 112 -15.97 25.63 -2.41
CA VAL A 112 -16.43 26.99 -2.07
C VAL A 112 -17.94 27.17 -2.26
N SER A 113 -18.54 26.41 -3.20
CA SER A 113 -19.90 26.68 -3.66
C SER A 113 -20.85 25.49 -3.54
N ASP A 114 -20.38 24.33 -3.05
CA ASP A 114 -21.19 23.13 -2.94
C ASP A 114 -21.22 22.58 -1.51
N ARG A 115 -22.38 22.70 -0.86
CA ARG A 115 -22.60 22.17 0.49
C ARG A 115 -22.35 20.65 0.58
N ASN A 116 -22.53 19.90 -0.51
CA ASN A 116 -22.28 18.47 -0.53
C ASN A 116 -20.80 18.13 -0.30
N TYR A 117 -19.88 19.04 -0.64
CA TYR A 117 -18.46 18.85 -0.38
C TYR A 117 -18.19 18.67 1.12
N GLU A 118 -18.66 19.61 1.95
CA GLU A 118 -18.48 19.58 3.41
C GLU A 118 -19.23 18.41 4.07
N ILE A 119 -20.41 18.04 3.54
CA ILE A 119 -21.16 16.87 3.99
C ILE A 119 -20.33 15.60 3.75
N CYS A 120 -19.83 15.39 2.52
CA CYS A 120 -18.99 14.24 2.20
C CYS A 120 -17.73 14.18 3.06
N LEU A 121 -17.06 15.32 3.26
CA LEU A 121 -15.83 15.42 4.04
C LEU A 121 -16.07 15.09 5.51
N THR A 122 -17.13 15.62 6.10
CA THR A 122 -17.52 15.32 7.49
C THR A 122 -17.83 13.84 7.67
N LEU A 123 -18.68 13.28 6.79
CA LEU A 123 -19.00 11.85 6.80
C LEU A 123 -17.74 10.99 6.67
N PHE A 124 -16.81 11.35 5.77
CA PHE A 124 -15.57 10.60 5.58
C PHE A 124 -14.76 10.53 6.87
N MET A 125 -14.51 11.68 7.51
CA MET A 125 -13.71 11.75 8.74
C MET A 125 -14.36 10.97 9.89
N GLU A 126 -15.68 11.08 10.05
CA GLU A 126 -16.40 10.35 11.10
C GLU A 126 -16.41 8.84 10.84
N ARG A 127 -16.78 8.40 9.63
CA ARG A 127 -16.81 6.98 9.27
C ARG A 127 -15.41 6.37 9.26
N GLN A 128 -14.36 7.12 8.92
CA GLN A 128 -12.98 6.66 8.97
C GLN A 128 -12.55 6.40 10.42
N LYS A 129 -12.87 7.32 11.34
CA LYS A 129 -12.58 7.15 12.77
C LYS A 129 -13.29 5.94 13.37
N GLU A 130 -14.57 5.75 13.02
CA GLU A 130 -15.34 4.58 13.44
C GLU A 130 -14.80 3.29 12.83
N PHE A 131 -14.43 3.32 11.55
CA PHE A 131 -13.80 2.19 10.87
C PHE A 131 -12.50 1.80 11.54
N HIS A 132 -11.61 2.74 11.83
CA HIS A 132 -10.37 2.49 12.56
C HIS A 132 -10.65 1.79 13.88
N SER A 133 -11.59 2.33 14.68
CA SER A 133 -12.02 1.70 15.93
C SER A 133 -12.51 0.25 15.72
N ALA A 134 -13.29 0.02 14.66
CA ALA A 134 -13.83 -1.29 14.32
C ALA A 134 -12.78 -2.29 13.81
N VAL A 135 -11.67 -1.85 13.21
CA VAL A 135 -10.58 -2.73 12.73
C VAL A 135 -9.38 -2.83 13.66
N THR A 136 -9.31 -2.04 14.73
CA THR A 136 -8.16 -2.01 15.67
C THR A 136 -7.85 -3.39 16.23
N LEU A 137 -8.86 -4.17 16.63
CA LEU A 137 -8.66 -5.51 17.19
C LEU A 137 -8.03 -6.46 16.18
N LEU A 138 -8.55 -6.50 14.95
CA LEU A 138 -8.02 -7.38 13.90
C LEU A 138 -6.60 -6.98 13.48
N ASN A 139 -6.34 -5.67 13.32
CA ASN A 139 -5.00 -5.17 13.00
C ASN A 139 -4.00 -5.52 14.11
N SER A 140 -4.36 -5.28 15.38
CA SER A 140 -3.50 -5.59 16.53
C SER A 140 -3.19 -7.08 16.62
N TRP A 141 -4.22 -7.92 16.48
CA TRP A 141 -4.04 -9.37 16.48
C TRP A 141 -3.13 -9.84 15.33
N TYR A 142 -3.33 -9.32 14.12
CA TYR A 142 -2.49 -9.69 12.98
C TYR A 142 -1.05 -9.19 13.14
N ALA A 143 -0.84 -7.98 13.66
CA ALA A 143 0.49 -7.48 13.98
C ALA A 143 1.22 -8.36 14.99
N CYS A 144 0.53 -8.88 16.02
CA CYS A 144 1.11 -9.87 16.94
C CYS A 144 1.54 -11.16 16.23
N LEU A 145 0.79 -11.62 15.23
CA LEU A 145 1.19 -12.78 14.42
C LEU A 145 2.45 -12.48 13.60
N ILE A 146 2.57 -11.27 13.05
CA ILE A 146 3.78 -10.85 12.33
C ILE A 146 5.00 -10.79 13.27
N ASP A 147 4.84 -10.23 14.48
CA ASP A 147 5.90 -10.23 15.50
C ASP A 147 6.36 -11.65 15.86
N LEU A 148 5.40 -12.57 16.00
CA LEU A 148 5.68 -13.98 16.29
C LEU A 148 6.41 -14.67 15.13
N ARG A 149 5.96 -14.45 13.89
CA ARG A 149 6.62 -14.95 12.68
C ARG A 149 8.07 -14.48 12.62
N ASN A 150 8.30 -13.20 12.88
CA ASN A 150 9.61 -12.58 12.77
C ASN A 150 10.56 -13.01 13.90
N SER A 151 10.04 -13.23 15.12
CA SER A 151 10.85 -13.68 16.26
C SER A 151 11.14 -15.18 16.28
N GLU A 152 10.20 -16.02 15.84
CA GLU A 152 10.33 -17.48 15.88
C GLU A 152 10.69 -18.11 14.52
N GLY A 153 10.69 -17.32 13.44
CA GLY A 153 11.04 -17.79 12.09
C GLY A 153 10.06 -18.81 11.50
N ARG A 154 8.83 -18.90 12.01
CA ARG A 154 7.82 -19.88 11.56
C ARG A 154 6.58 -19.23 10.97
N GLN A 155 5.93 -19.95 10.06
CA GLN A 155 4.65 -19.53 9.50
C GLN A 155 3.54 -19.52 10.57
N THR A 156 2.66 -18.53 10.49
CA THR A 156 1.52 -18.35 11.40
C THR A 156 0.27 -19.08 10.93
N GLY A 157 0.28 -19.67 9.74
CA GLY A 157 -0.91 -20.30 9.15
C GLY A 157 -2.03 -19.31 8.79
N VAL A 158 -1.77 -17.99 8.88
CA VAL A 158 -2.73 -16.92 8.56
C VAL A 158 -2.21 -16.08 7.42
N ASN A 159 -2.99 -16.03 6.34
CA ASN A 159 -2.82 -15.07 5.27
C ASN A 159 -4.14 -14.32 5.10
N LEU A 160 -4.12 -13.00 5.29
CA LEU A 160 -5.33 -12.17 5.18
C LEU A 160 -5.60 -11.85 3.71
N ASP A 161 -6.85 -12.03 3.30
CA ASP A 161 -7.33 -11.61 1.98
C ASP A 161 -7.29 -10.09 1.80
N ASP A 162 -7.46 -9.63 0.57
CA ASP A 162 -7.54 -8.19 0.27
C ASP A 162 -8.75 -7.53 0.94
N LYS A 163 -9.79 -8.32 1.25
CA LYS A 163 -11.01 -7.86 1.92
C LYS A 163 -11.06 -8.37 3.34
N LEU A 164 -11.63 -7.56 4.22
CA LEU A 164 -12.01 -7.96 5.56
C LEU A 164 -12.86 -9.24 5.53
N PRO A 165 -12.71 -10.12 6.54
CA PRO A 165 -13.58 -11.29 6.65
C PRO A 165 -15.05 -10.91 6.64
N LYS A 166 -15.86 -11.78 6.03
CA LYS A 166 -17.30 -11.53 5.90
C LYS A 166 -17.94 -11.36 7.28
N ASP A 167 -18.90 -10.44 7.38
CA ASP A 167 -19.69 -10.17 8.57
C ASP A 167 -18.87 -9.70 9.79
N PHE A 168 -17.63 -9.21 9.58
CA PHE A 168 -16.85 -8.55 10.63
C PHE A 168 -17.27 -7.10 10.83
N ILE A 169 -17.66 -6.38 9.79
CA ILE A 169 -18.01 -4.97 9.90
C ILE A 169 -19.36 -4.69 9.26
N THR A 170 -20.20 -3.94 9.97
CA THR A 170 -21.33 -3.22 9.39
C THR A 170 -20.87 -1.83 9.00
N PHE A 171 -21.10 -1.43 7.76
CA PHE A 171 -20.70 -0.13 7.24
C PHE A 171 -21.90 0.52 6.53
N THR A 172 -22.35 1.66 7.07
CA THR A 172 -23.29 2.57 6.42
C THR A 172 -22.77 4.03 6.45
N LEU A 173 -23.52 4.99 5.89
CA LEU A 173 -23.15 6.42 5.98
C LEU A 173 -23.43 6.99 7.38
N GLU A 174 -24.31 6.35 8.14
CA GLU A 174 -24.66 6.70 9.51
C GLU A 174 -23.62 6.21 10.51
N SER A 175 -23.08 4.99 10.34
CA SER A 175 -22.11 4.42 11.26
C SER A 175 -21.27 3.27 10.68
N VAL A 176 -20.10 3.05 11.27
CA VAL A 176 -19.29 1.84 11.11
C VAL A 176 -19.12 1.13 12.46
N ALA A 177 -19.40 -0.17 12.50
CA ALA A 177 -19.30 -0.95 13.72
C ALA A 177 -18.72 -2.34 13.47
N SER A 178 -17.96 -2.86 14.45
CA SER A 178 -17.49 -4.24 14.45
C SER A 178 -18.57 -5.20 14.96
N ASN A 179 -18.68 -6.35 14.30
CA ASN A 179 -19.54 -7.48 14.66
C ASN A 179 -18.69 -8.72 15.00
N TYR A 180 -17.51 -8.50 15.57
CA TYR A 180 -16.56 -9.55 15.93
C TYR A 180 -15.80 -9.18 17.19
N ASP A 181 -15.36 -10.24 17.87
CA ASP A 181 -14.46 -10.21 19.00
C ASP A 181 -13.29 -11.16 18.73
N LEU A 182 -12.42 -11.35 19.74
CA LEU A 182 -11.29 -12.26 19.63
C LEU A 182 -11.73 -13.72 19.41
N ALA A 183 -12.87 -14.14 19.95
CA ALA A 183 -13.39 -15.50 19.77
C ALA A 183 -13.76 -15.75 18.30
N LYS A 184 -14.43 -14.80 17.65
CA LYS A 184 -14.75 -14.86 16.22
C LYS A 184 -13.51 -14.81 15.34
N ILE A 185 -12.47 -14.06 15.70
CA ILE A 185 -11.15 -14.10 15.02
C ILE A 185 -10.57 -15.52 15.10
N LYS A 186 -10.48 -16.10 16.30
CA LYS A 186 -9.92 -17.44 16.51
C LYS A 186 -10.71 -18.51 15.74
N HIS A 187 -12.04 -18.40 15.70
CA HIS A 187 -12.88 -19.29 14.91
C HIS A 187 -12.65 -19.13 13.40
N THR A 188 -12.47 -17.90 12.92
CA THR A 188 -12.21 -17.59 11.49
C THR A 188 -10.82 -18.08 11.06
N PHE A 189 -9.84 -18.01 11.96
CA PHE A 189 -8.44 -18.39 11.72
C PHE A 189 -7.97 -19.48 12.69
N PRO A 190 -8.51 -20.71 12.61
CA PRO A 190 -8.27 -21.75 13.62
C PRO A 190 -6.84 -22.31 13.60
N LYS A 191 -6.08 -22.05 12.53
CA LYS A 191 -4.67 -22.46 12.40
C LYS A 191 -3.69 -21.42 12.93
N ALA A 192 -4.17 -20.26 13.38
CA ALA A 192 -3.33 -19.22 13.94
C ALA A 192 -2.68 -19.71 15.24
N PRO A 193 -1.38 -19.43 15.47
CA PRO A 193 -0.78 -19.64 16.77
C PRO A 193 -1.47 -18.78 17.82
N GLU A 194 -1.40 -19.21 19.07
CA GLU A 194 -1.99 -18.49 20.17
C GLU A 194 -1.30 -17.14 20.39
N VAL A 195 -2.10 -16.07 20.39
CA VAL A 195 -1.69 -14.73 20.84
C VAL A 195 -2.21 -14.56 22.26
N THR A 196 -1.30 -14.43 23.23
CA THR A 196 -1.68 -14.23 24.63
C THR A 196 -2.39 -12.88 24.81
N GLU A 197 -3.31 -12.81 25.77
CA GLU A 197 -4.05 -11.59 26.09
C GLU A 197 -3.12 -10.42 26.45
N LYS A 198 -2.02 -10.70 27.16
CA LYS A 198 -1.00 -9.71 27.51
C LYS A 198 -0.37 -9.07 26.27
N VAL A 199 0.07 -9.90 25.32
CA VAL A 199 0.73 -9.43 24.08
C VAL A 199 -0.26 -8.64 23.22
N LEU A 200 -1.50 -9.12 23.09
CA LEU A 200 -2.54 -8.43 22.36
C LEU A 200 -2.88 -7.07 22.99
N THR A 201 -3.03 -7.02 24.32
CA THR A 201 -3.32 -5.78 25.04
C THR A 201 -2.23 -4.74 24.85
N GLN A 202 -0.96 -5.15 24.89
CA GLN A 202 0.16 -4.24 24.61
C GLN A 202 0.08 -3.68 23.18
N LYS A 203 -0.22 -4.51 22.19
CA LYS A 203 -0.36 -4.05 20.80
C LYS A 203 -1.55 -3.10 20.60
N LEU A 204 -2.68 -3.38 21.27
CA LEU A 204 -3.85 -2.49 21.28
C LEU A 204 -3.49 -1.09 21.83
N ILE A 205 -2.70 -1.01 22.91
CA ILE A 205 -2.22 0.25 23.47
C ILE A 205 -1.27 0.99 22.50
N CYS A 206 -0.41 0.27 21.78
CA CYS A 206 0.41 0.88 20.74
C CYS A 206 -0.45 1.50 19.63
N PHE A 207 -1.50 0.80 19.20
CA PHE A 207 -2.36 1.25 18.11
C PHE A 207 -3.38 2.31 18.52
N SER A 208 -3.70 2.46 19.81
CA SER A 208 -4.60 3.54 20.27
C SER A 208 -4.04 4.95 20.08
N ASN A 209 -2.72 5.09 19.90
CA ASN A 209 -2.03 6.38 19.77
C ASN A 209 -1.35 6.58 18.40
N CYS A 210 -1.64 5.71 17.43
CA CYS A 210 -1.02 5.76 16.11
C CYS A 210 -1.88 6.49 15.08
N GLU A 211 -1.27 6.97 14.01
CA GLU A 211 -2.00 7.42 12.81
C GLU A 211 -2.55 6.20 12.06
N CYS A 212 -3.75 5.77 12.44
CA CYS A 212 -4.33 4.49 11.99
C CYS A 212 -4.33 4.33 10.46
N HIS A 213 -4.66 5.38 9.69
CA HIS A 213 -4.66 5.31 8.21
C HIS A 213 -3.26 5.05 7.61
N LYS A 214 -2.17 5.31 8.34
CA LYS A 214 -0.79 5.00 7.93
C LYS A 214 -0.34 3.64 8.45
N GLU A 215 -0.71 3.27 9.67
CA GLU A 215 -0.15 2.09 10.35
C GLU A 215 -1.00 0.83 10.17
N PHE A 216 -2.31 0.96 9.93
CA PHE A 216 -3.18 -0.20 9.71
C PHE A 216 -3.00 -0.78 8.31
N ARG A 217 -3.42 -2.04 8.15
CA ARG A 217 -3.29 -2.77 6.90
C ARG A 217 -3.93 -2.00 5.75
N GLY A 218 -3.11 -1.54 4.80
CA GLY A 218 -3.55 -0.62 3.75
C GLY A 218 -4.66 -1.16 2.85
N LYS A 219 -4.70 -2.46 2.58
CA LYS A 219 -5.82 -3.07 1.81
C LYS A 219 -7.17 -2.92 2.49
N TYR A 220 -7.23 -2.89 3.83
CA TYR A 220 -8.45 -2.62 4.58
C TYR A 220 -8.81 -1.14 4.55
N GLU A 221 -7.82 -0.24 4.61
CA GLU A 221 -8.04 1.20 4.41
C GLU A 221 -8.57 1.50 3.00
N MET A 222 -8.00 0.86 1.96
CA MET A 222 -8.51 0.97 0.59
C MET A 222 -9.92 0.41 0.49
N GLN A 223 -10.22 -0.71 1.15
CA GLN A 223 -11.59 -1.23 1.20
C GLN A 223 -12.55 -0.23 1.86
N PHE A 224 -12.13 0.46 2.93
CA PHE A 224 -12.92 1.52 3.55
C PHE A 224 -13.26 2.62 2.55
N LEU A 225 -12.26 3.18 1.86
CA LEU A 225 -12.46 4.23 0.86
C LEU A 225 -13.44 3.80 -0.24
N LEU A 226 -13.29 2.57 -0.75
CA LEU A 226 -14.12 2.06 -1.84
C LEU A 226 -15.57 1.78 -1.42
N VAL A 227 -15.77 1.25 -0.22
CA VAL A 227 -17.12 1.07 0.33
C VAL A 227 -17.77 2.44 0.59
N PHE A 228 -17.02 3.40 1.14
CA PHE A 228 -17.51 4.74 1.40
C PHE A 228 -17.93 5.48 0.12
N ILE A 229 -17.07 5.49 -0.91
CA ILE A 229 -17.39 6.07 -2.23
C ILE A 229 -18.65 5.43 -2.80
N LYS A 230 -18.75 4.09 -2.74
CA LYS A 230 -19.94 3.38 -3.21
C LYS A 230 -21.20 3.84 -2.48
N LEU A 231 -21.14 3.99 -1.15
CA LEU A 231 -22.29 4.43 -0.36
C LEU A 231 -22.69 5.88 -0.70
N LEU A 232 -21.73 6.78 -0.91
CA LEU A 232 -22.02 8.14 -1.37
C LEU A 232 -22.68 8.15 -2.76
N LEU A 233 -22.18 7.35 -3.71
CA LEU A 233 -22.78 7.25 -5.04
C LEU A 233 -24.20 6.70 -4.99
N GLN A 234 -24.46 5.72 -4.11
CA GLN A 234 -25.79 5.18 -3.89
C GLN A 234 -26.74 6.20 -3.27
N ASP A 235 -26.25 6.99 -2.30
CA ASP A 235 -27.05 8.06 -1.72
C ASP A 235 -27.40 9.14 -2.73
N ALA A 236 -26.42 9.63 -3.47
CA ALA A 236 -26.61 10.66 -4.51
C ALA A 236 -27.61 10.24 -5.61
N ASP A 237 -27.68 8.95 -5.93
CA ASP A 237 -28.52 8.42 -7.02
C ASP A 237 -29.93 7.99 -6.56
N LYS A 238 -30.07 7.46 -5.33
CA LYS A 238 -31.30 6.76 -4.90
C LYS A 238 -31.97 7.36 -3.68
N THR A 239 -31.26 7.46 -2.56
CA THR A 239 -31.87 7.83 -1.27
C THR A 239 -31.86 9.32 -1.02
N GLN A 240 -30.79 10.00 -1.43
CA GLN A 240 -30.57 11.44 -1.28
C GLN A 240 -30.79 11.93 0.15
N ASN A 241 -30.41 11.12 1.14
CA ASN A 241 -30.50 11.47 2.56
C ASN A 241 -29.43 12.50 2.93
N TYR A 242 -28.27 12.43 2.29
CA TYR A 242 -27.12 13.32 2.54
C TYR A 242 -26.84 14.21 1.33
N LEU A 243 -26.83 13.62 0.14
CA LEU A 243 -26.45 14.29 -1.10
C LEU A 243 -27.69 14.63 -1.91
N ASN A 244 -27.91 15.93 -2.12
CA ASN A 244 -29.08 16.45 -2.84
C ASN A 244 -28.89 16.53 -4.37
N LYS A 245 -27.78 16.00 -4.89
CA LYS A 245 -27.48 15.99 -6.32
C LYS A 245 -26.83 14.68 -6.72
N LYS A 246 -27.09 14.25 -7.95
CA LYS A 246 -26.46 13.07 -8.53
C LYS A 246 -24.98 13.34 -8.81
N ILE A 247 -24.13 12.40 -8.39
CA ILE A 247 -22.70 12.41 -8.71
C ILE A 247 -22.48 11.58 -9.98
N LYS A 248 -21.78 12.17 -10.95
CA LYS A 248 -21.30 11.44 -12.12
C LYS A 248 -19.92 10.89 -11.79
N PHE A 249 -19.78 9.57 -11.78
CA PHE A 249 -18.51 8.92 -11.53
C PHE A 249 -18.20 7.91 -12.64
N SER A 250 -17.08 8.13 -13.34
CA SER A 250 -16.77 7.50 -14.64
C SER A 250 -16.58 5.98 -14.57
N PHE A 251 -16.29 5.42 -13.39
CA PHE A 251 -15.91 4.01 -13.23
C PHE A 251 -17.00 3.14 -12.57
N GLY A 252 -18.21 3.68 -12.34
CA GLY A 252 -19.35 2.97 -11.75
C GLY A 252 -19.21 2.68 -10.25
N GLU A 253 -20.19 1.98 -9.66
CA GLU A 253 -20.29 1.73 -8.20
C GLU A 253 -19.32 0.65 -7.67
N LYS A 254 -18.73 -0.19 -8.54
CA LYS A 254 -17.92 -1.35 -8.14
C LYS A 254 -16.51 -1.25 -8.70
N ILE A 255 -15.58 -0.80 -7.87
CA ILE A 255 -14.17 -0.67 -8.19
C ILE A 255 -13.40 -1.70 -7.35
N SER A 256 -12.44 -2.40 -7.95
CA SER A 256 -11.46 -3.23 -7.21
C SER A 256 -10.28 -2.39 -6.71
N ASN A 257 -9.53 -2.86 -5.70
CA ASN A 257 -8.34 -2.16 -5.20
C ASN A 257 -7.36 -1.78 -6.33
N GLN A 258 -7.09 -2.69 -7.27
CA GLN A 258 -6.18 -2.40 -8.38
C GLN A 258 -6.73 -1.31 -9.32
N GLN A 259 -8.03 -1.31 -9.59
CA GLN A 259 -8.64 -0.24 -10.40
C GLN A 259 -8.59 1.09 -9.64
N ALA A 260 -8.82 1.08 -8.33
CA ALA A 260 -8.75 2.27 -7.49
C ALA A 260 -7.34 2.90 -7.51
N ILE A 261 -6.30 2.07 -7.36
CA ILE A 261 -4.90 2.51 -7.47
C ILE A 261 -4.66 3.16 -8.84
N ASN A 262 -5.21 2.61 -9.92
CA ASN A 262 -5.05 3.20 -11.26
C ASN A 262 -5.81 4.52 -11.41
N ILE A 263 -7.07 4.59 -10.95
CA ILE A 263 -7.94 5.76 -11.10
C ILE A 263 -7.41 6.91 -10.25
N PHE A 264 -7.07 6.64 -8.99
CA PHE A 264 -6.67 7.66 -8.03
C PHE A 264 -5.15 7.89 -7.96
N SER A 265 -4.37 7.30 -8.87
CA SER A 265 -2.90 7.39 -8.88
C SER A 265 -2.39 8.83 -8.84
N GLY A 266 -3.08 9.74 -9.55
CA GLY A 266 -2.74 11.16 -9.60
C GLY A 266 -3.02 11.93 -8.31
N TYR A 267 -3.86 11.41 -7.43
CA TYR A 267 -4.22 12.05 -6.16
C TYR A 267 -3.47 11.46 -4.97
N ALA A 268 -2.91 10.25 -5.11
CA ALA A 268 -2.18 9.60 -4.04
C ALA A 268 -0.99 10.43 -3.55
N GLU A 269 -0.71 10.35 -2.25
CA GLU A 269 0.41 11.05 -1.65
C GLU A 269 1.74 10.58 -2.26
N THR A 270 2.72 11.48 -2.30
CA THR A 270 4.09 11.14 -2.68
C THR A 270 5.01 11.54 -1.54
N PRO A 271 5.41 10.58 -0.68
CA PRO A 271 6.30 10.87 0.43
C PRO A 271 7.60 11.49 -0.03
N GLU A 272 8.13 12.45 0.72
CA GLU A 272 9.41 13.09 0.37
C GLU A 272 10.56 12.08 0.35
N SER A 273 10.53 11.09 1.26
CA SER A 273 11.49 9.99 1.27
C SER A 273 11.54 9.20 -0.04
N LEU A 274 10.41 9.09 -0.77
CA LEU A 274 10.38 8.46 -2.09
C LEU A 274 11.02 9.35 -3.15
N LYS A 275 10.79 10.66 -3.11
CA LYS A 275 11.40 11.60 -4.05
C LYS A 275 12.92 11.63 -3.88
N GLU A 276 13.37 11.73 -2.64
CA GLU A 276 14.80 11.68 -2.29
C GLU A 276 15.44 10.36 -2.73
N TYR A 277 14.77 9.24 -2.47
CA TYR A 277 15.22 7.92 -2.90
C TYR A 277 15.36 7.81 -4.43
N LEU A 278 14.35 8.22 -5.19
CA LEU A 278 14.35 8.17 -6.65
C LEU A 278 15.40 9.11 -7.25
N LYS A 279 15.59 10.29 -6.66
CA LYS A 279 16.66 11.20 -7.03
C LYS A 279 18.03 10.55 -6.88
N GLN A 280 18.32 9.95 -5.72
CA GLN A 280 19.58 9.26 -5.48
C GLN A 280 19.78 8.06 -6.43
N ALA A 281 18.76 7.24 -6.62
CA ALA A 281 18.80 6.06 -7.49
C ALA A 281 19.04 6.41 -8.98
N THR A 282 18.65 7.62 -9.41
CA THR A 282 18.81 8.09 -10.79
C THR A 282 20.06 8.93 -11.02
N GLU A 283 20.50 9.72 -10.04
CA GLU A 283 21.69 10.60 -10.14
C GLU A 283 23.01 9.87 -9.88
N SER A 284 22.99 8.72 -9.20
CA SER A 284 24.18 7.93 -8.88
C SER A 284 25.04 7.69 -10.13
N SER A 285 26.19 8.39 -10.17
CA SER A 285 27.16 8.37 -11.25
C SER A 285 28.04 7.12 -11.12
N TYR A 286 27.74 6.07 -11.88
CA TYR A 286 28.53 4.84 -11.80
C TYR A 286 29.84 4.95 -12.58
N ASN A 287 30.96 4.72 -11.90
CA ASN A 287 32.30 4.65 -12.49
C ASN A 287 32.35 3.54 -13.55
N ARG A 288 32.75 3.90 -14.78
CA ARG A 288 32.88 2.97 -15.90
C ARG A 288 34.09 2.04 -15.70
N GLY A 289 33.89 0.94 -14.99
CA GLY A 289 34.79 -0.20 -15.04
C GLY A 289 34.55 -1.00 -16.33
N ASN A 290 35.56 -1.11 -17.19
CA ASN A 290 35.53 -2.00 -18.34
C ASN A 290 35.46 -3.46 -17.87
N ALA A 291 34.34 -4.15 -18.10
CA ALA A 291 34.25 -5.59 -17.91
C ALA A 291 33.49 -6.24 -19.06
N SER A 292 34.22 -7.04 -19.84
CA SER A 292 33.72 -7.92 -20.88
C SER A 292 33.27 -9.25 -20.29
N SER A 293 32.00 -9.34 -19.94
CA SER A 293 31.23 -10.60 -19.95
C SER A 293 29.76 -10.21 -19.83
N THR A 294 29.02 -10.44 -20.92
CA THR A 294 27.59 -10.16 -21.01
C THR A 294 26.82 -11.45 -20.78
N ASN A 295 26.54 -11.77 -19.52
CA ASN A 295 25.37 -12.56 -19.15
C ASN A 295 24.32 -11.65 -18.48
N ASN A 296 23.06 -12.02 -18.73
CA ASN A 296 21.89 -11.15 -18.74
C ASN A 296 21.30 -11.09 -17.32
N LEU A 297 21.33 -9.92 -16.66
CA LEU A 297 20.60 -9.67 -15.41
C LEU A 297 19.14 -10.16 -15.50
N LEU A 298 18.48 -9.97 -16.65
CA LEU A 298 17.11 -10.45 -16.90
C LEU A 298 16.98 -11.96 -17.19
N LEU A 299 18.03 -12.65 -17.66
CA LEU A 299 18.01 -14.11 -17.78
C LEU A 299 18.29 -14.75 -16.41
N GLU A 300 19.24 -14.23 -15.63
CA GLU A 300 19.53 -14.73 -14.29
C GLU A 300 18.38 -14.47 -13.33
N ILE A 301 17.71 -13.31 -13.41
CA ILE A 301 16.45 -13.04 -12.71
C ILE A 301 15.33 -14.00 -13.18
N LYS A 302 15.27 -14.36 -14.48
CA LYS A 302 14.35 -15.41 -14.97
C LYS A 302 14.69 -16.81 -14.42
N TYR A 303 15.97 -17.11 -14.18
CA TYR A 303 16.40 -18.38 -13.59
C TYR A 303 16.08 -18.49 -12.10
N LEU A 304 15.83 -17.37 -11.40
CA LEU A 304 15.42 -17.37 -9.99
C LEU A 304 13.99 -17.89 -9.76
N LYS A 305 13.24 -18.26 -10.81
CA LYS A 305 11.83 -18.67 -10.72
C LYS A 305 11.00 -17.68 -9.86
N LEU A 306 11.15 -16.37 -10.13
CA LEU A 306 10.19 -15.37 -9.66
C LEU A 306 8.77 -15.71 -10.15
#